data_AF-A0A829GKJ0-F1
#
_entry.id   AF-A0A829GKJ0-F1
#
_cell.length_a   1.000
_cell.length_b   1.000
_cell.length_c   1.000
_cell.angle_alpha   90.00
_cell.angle_beta   90.00
_cell.angle_gamma   90.00
#
_symmetry.space_group_name_H-M   'P 1'
#
loop_
_entity.id
_entity.type
_entity.pdbx_description
1 polymer ?
#
loop_
_entity_poly.entity_id
_entity_poly.type
_entity_poly.pdbx_seq_one_letter_code
_entity_poly.pdbx_strand_id
1 'polypeptide(L)'
;LAAEKNQLYKYRIIGPDGIAHEKIDPYGFGFERKPGSAAKLVDVPRITWHDEDWLAKRAKWRPYDEPLNIYEVHLGSFIRDTNAGPDGGYMTYQDAIDKMIPYVQELGYTHIEFLPLMEHPLDASWGYQLMGYFAPTSRFGDPQDFLRLVDAAHTVGLGVIMDWVPGHFIKNTDMLAQFDGTPTFEYTDPHRAENVRWGTWNFDLGKAQVQSFLISSAMYWLDHCHLDGLRVDAVSNMLYMDY
;
A
#
# COMPACT_ATOMS: atom_id res chain seq x y z
N LEU A 1 27.78 -15.44 1.70
CA LEU A 1 27.39 -14.58 0.56
C LEU A 1 27.09 -13.21 1.13
N ALA A 2 27.66 -12.14 0.56
CA ALA A 2 27.33 -10.78 0.98
C ALA A 2 25.94 -10.41 0.42
N ALA A 3 25.20 -9.57 1.14
CA ALA A 3 23.91 -9.10 0.66
C ALA A 3 24.11 -8.04 -0.44
N GLU A 4 23.33 -8.11 -1.51
CA GLU A 4 23.43 -7.20 -2.66
C GLU A 4 22.17 -6.36 -2.82
N LYS A 5 22.32 -5.10 -3.26
CA LYS A 5 21.17 -4.24 -3.57
C LYS A 5 20.29 -4.93 -4.62
N ASN A 6 18.98 -4.84 -4.44
CA ASN A 6 17.94 -5.50 -5.24
C ASN A 6 17.88 -7.02 -5.10
N GLN A 7 18.66 -7.63 -4.20
CA GLN A 7 18.58 -9.06 -3.95
C GLN A 7 17.18 -9.41 -3.43
N LEU A 8 16.57 -10.44 -4.03
CA LEU A 8 15.31 -10.99 -3.57
C LEU A 8 15.55 -11.87 -2.34
N TYR A 9 14.70 -11.73 -1.32
CA TYR A 9 14.80 -12.50 -0.10
C TYR A 9 13.45 -12.77 0.54
N LYS A 10 13.43 -13.80 1.39
CA LYS A 10 12.38 -14.13 2.34
C LYS A 10 13.05 -14.53 3.66
N TYR A 11 12.33 -14.39 4.76
CA TYR A 11 12.73 -14.96 6.04
C TYR A 11 12.36 -16.43 6.10
N ARG A 12 13.28 -17.25 6.59
CA ARG A 12 12.98 -18.62 6.99
C ARG A 12 12.78 -18.65 8.50
N ILE A 13 11.55 -18.84 8.94
CA ILE A 13 11.16 -18.82 10.35
C ILE A 13 10.85 -20.25 10.79
N ILE A 14 11.41 -20.67 11.92
CA ILE A 14 11.13 -21.98 12.52
C ILE A 14 10.13 -21.75 13.64
N GLY A 15 8.91 -22.25 13.48
CA GLY A 15 7.85 -22.12 14.46
C GLY A 15 8.09 -22.97 15.72
N PRO A 16 7.26 -22.78 16.77
CA PRO A 16 7.35 -23.57 18.00
C PRO A 16 7.14 -25.08 17.80
N ASP A 17 6.49 -25.47 16.71
CA ASP A 17 6.28 -26.86 16.27
C ASP A 17 7.49 -27.46 15.54
N GLY A 18 8.55 -26.68 15.31
CA GLY A 18 9.73 -27.06 14.56
C GLY A 18 9.56 -27.02 13.04
N ILE A 19 8.41 -26.55 12.53
CA ILE A 19 8.15 -26.42 11.10
C ILE A 19 8.80 -25.14 10.59
N ALA A 20 9.45 -25.23 9.43
CA ALA A 20 10.03 -24.08 8.75
C ALA A 20 8.99 -23.45 7.81
N HIS A 21 8.79 -22.15 7.95
CA HIS A 21 7.97 -21.33 7.07
C HIS A 21 8.85 -20.31 6.34
N GLU A 22 8.56 -20.07 5.07
CA GLU A 22 9.10 -18.92 4.36
C GLU A 22 8.12 -17.76 4.50
N LYS A 23 8.61 -16.57 4.80
CA LYS A 23 7.80 -15.38 5.02
C LYS A 23 8.40 -14.18 4.30
N ILE A 24 7.57 -13.31 3.76
CA ILE A 24 8.02 -11.99 3.32
C ILE A 24 8.56 -11.16 4.49
N ASP A 25 9.27 -10.08 4.18
CA ASP A 25 9.51 -9.02 5.15
C ASP A 25 8.24 -8.16 5.31
N PRO A 26 7.58 -8.14 6.51
CA PRO A 26 6.42 -7.28 6.74
C PRO A 26 6.73 -5.79 6.58
N TYR A 27 7.99 -5.40 6.75
CA TYR A 27 8.49 -4.02 6.65
C TYR A 27 9.27 -3.77 5.35
N GLY A 28 9.20 -4.68 4.39
CA GLY A 28 9.90 -4.53 3.11
C GLY A 28 9.44 -3.29 2.35
N PHE A 29 10.39 -2.51 1.84
CA PHE A 29 10.14 -1.29 1.05
C PHE A 29 10.00 -1.54 -0.46
N GLY A 30 10.19 -2.79 -0.89
CA GLY A 30 10.03 -3.18 -2.28
C GLY A 30 9.85 -4.70 -2.39
N PHE A 31 9.16 -5.12 -3.43
CA PHE A 31 8.85 -6.53 -3.68
C PHE A 31 9.18 -6.92 -5.11
N GLU A 32 9.33 -8.23 -5.32
CA GLU A 32 9.34 -8.84 -6.63
C GLU A 32 8.02 -8.55 -7.35
N ARG A 33 8.09 -8.38 -8.68
CA ARG A 33 6.89 -8.19 -9.48
C ARG A 33 6.07 -9.48 -9.48
N LYS A 34 4.74 -9.35 -9.47
CA LYS A 34 3.84 -10.50 -9.59
C LYS A 34 4.21 -11.38 -10.80
N PRO A 35 4.05 -12.71 -10.73
CA PRO A 35 3.44 -13.48 -9.63
C PRO A 35 4.38 -13.76 -8.45
N GLY A 36 5.61 -13.21 -8.46
CA GLY A 36 6.55 -13.34 -7.35
C GLY A 36 6.08 -12.65 -6.07
N SER A 37 6.71 -13.01 -4.96
CA SER A 37 6.36 -12.47 -3.63
C SER A 37 7.55 -12.17 -2.73
N ALA A 38 8.78 -12.37 -3.20
CA ALA A 38 9.96 -12.08 -2.39
C ALA A 38 10.06 -10.57 -2.09
N ALA A 39 10.53 -10.23 -0.90
CA ALA A 39 10.95 -8.87 -0.61
C ALA A 39 12.23 -8.57 -1.41
N LYS A 40 12.42 -7.31 -1.79
CA LYS A 40 13.59 -6.82 -2.50
C LYS A 40 14.45 -6.01 -1.53
N LEU A 41 15.74 -6.34 -1.43
CA LEU A 41 16.66 -5.61 -0.55
C LEU A 41 16.97 -4.24 -1.13
N VAL A 42 16.26 -3.22 -0.65
CA VAL A 42 16.38 -1.82 -1.08
C VAL A 42 16.49 -0.91 0.14
N ASP A 43 17.15 0.24 -0.04
CA ASP A 43 17.11 1.31 0.95
C ASP A 43 15.69 1.89 1.06
N VAL A 44 15.39 2.48 2.22
CA VAL A 44 14.17 3.30 2.39
C VAL A 44 14.14 4.34 1.25
N PRO A 45 13.05 4.41 0.45
CA PRO A 45 13.05 5.24 -0.74
C PRO A 45 13.15 6.72 -0.40
N ARG A 46 14.00 7.46 -1.11
CA ARG A 46 14.18 8.90 -0.94
C ARG A 46 14.31 9.55 -2.31
N ILE A 47 13.80 10.77 -2.42
CA ILE A 47 13.97 11.66 -3.57
C ILE A 47 14.34 13.06 -3.07
N THR A 48 14.77 13.92 -3.98
CA THR A 48 14.73 15.37 -3.73
C THR A 48 13.31 15.82 -4.02
N TRP A 49 12.61 16.28 -2.98
CA TRP A 49 11.26 16.83 -3.07
C TRP A 49 11.31 18.28 -3.60
N HIS A 50 10.21 18.73 -4.20
CA HIS A 50 9.98 20.08 -4.69
C HIS A 50 8.60 20.61 -4.25
N ASP A 51 8.04 20.03 -3.19
CA ASP A 51 6.68 20.26 -2.69
C ASP A 51 6.64 21.16 -1.45
N GLU A 52 7.71 21.90 -1.14
CA GLU A 52 7.79 22.70 0.09
C GLU A 52 6.67 23.74 0.18
N ASP A 53 6.33 24.38 -0.94
CA ASP A 53 5.24 25.35 -1.02
C ASP A 53 3.87 24.67 -0.80
N TRP A 54 3.69 23.45 -1.31
CA TRP A 54 2.49 22.64 -1.07
C TRP A 54 2.34 22.28 0.41
N LEU A 55 3.41 21.75 1.02
CA LEU A 55 3.39 21.37 2.43
C LEU A 55 3.16 22.58 3.35
N ALA A 56 3.73 23.75 3.02
CA ALA A 56 3.50 24.99 3.75
C ALA A 56 2.05 25.48 3.64
N LYS A 57 1.39 25.25 2.48
CA LYS A 57 -0.04 25.51 2.29
C LYS A 57 -0.89 24.50 3.06
N ARG A 58 -0.60 23.21 2.93
CA ARG A 58 -1.29 22.10 3.61
C ARG A 58 -1.29 22.27 5.13
N ALA A 59 -0.18 22.70 5.71
CA ALA A 59 -0.09 22.96 7.15
C ALA A 59 -1.08 24.02 7.67
N LYS A 60 -1.61 24.87 6.78
CA LYS A 60 -2.62 25.90 7.08
C LYS A 60 -4.01 25.54 6.54
N TRP A 61 -4.12 24.43 5.82
CA TRP A 61 -5.34 24.00 5.16
C TRP A 61 -6.42 23.66 6.18
N ARG A 62 -7.65 24.09 5.90
CA ARG A 62 -8.82 23.80 6.74
C ARG A 62 -9.78 22.90 5.96
N PRO A 63 -9.75 21.57 6.17
CA PRO A 63 -10.49 20.61 5.35
C PRO A 63 -12.01 20.86 5.26
N TYR A 64 -12.60 21.49 6.27
CA TYR A 64 -14.03 21.79 6.31
C TYR A 64 -14.41 23.17 5.74
N ASP A 65 -13.42 24.04 5.51
CA ASP A 65 -13.63 25.42 5.05
C ASP A 65 -13.14 25.64 3.61
N GLU A 66 -12.49 24.64 3.02
CA GLU A 66 -11.85 24.73 1.70
C GLU A 66 -12.39 23.64 0.76
N PRO A 67 -12.38 23.87 -0.58
CA PRO A 67 -12.91 22.89 -1.53
C PRO A 67 -12.17 21.55 -1.46
N LEU A 68 -12.95 20.48 -1.33
CA LEU A 68 -12.48 19.10 -1.44
C LEU A 68 -13.29 18.40 -2.54
N ASN A 69 -12.72 18.40 -3.74
CA ASN A 69 -13.24 17.68 -4.90
C ASN A 69 -12.21 16.63 -5.33
N ILE A 70 -12.59 15.36 -5.28
CA ILE A 70 -11.71 14.20 -5.38
C ILE A 70 -11.97 13.45 -6.69
N TYR A 71 -10.90 13.13 -7.41
CA TYR A 71 -10.94 12.20 -8.53
C TYR A 71 -10.40 10.83 -8.07
N GLU A 72 -11.30 9.85 -7.87
CA GLU A 72 -10.93 8.49 -7.45
C GLU A 72 -10.38 7.69 -8.64
N VAL A 73 -9.25 7.00 -8.44
CA VAL A 73 -8.53 6.29 -9.50
C VAL A 73 -8.03 4.93 -9.03
N HIS A 74 -8.36 3.89 -9.81
CA HIS A 74 -7.60 2.65 -9.82
C HIS A 74 -6.50 2.72 -10.89
N LEU A 75 -5.25 2.94 -10.46
CA LEU A 75 -4.13 3.23 -11.37
C LEU A 75 -3.90 2.10 -12.39
N GLY A 76 -4.07 0.85 -11.98
CA GLY A 76 -3.90 -0.32 -12.84
C GLY A 76 -4.92 -0.46 -13.98
N SER A 77 -5.94 0.39 -14.03
CA SER A 77 -6.97 0.39 -15.09
C SER A 77 -7.32 1.77 -15.64
N PHE A 78 -6.62 2.84 -15.24
CA PHE A 78 -6.91 4.19 -15.71
C PHE A 78 -6.64 4.33 -17.22
N ILE A 79 -5.39 4.06 -17.63
CA ILE A 79 -5.04 3.79 -19.03
C ILE A 79 -4.34 2.44 -19.03
N ARG A 80 -4.78 1.54 -19.90
CA ARG A 80 -4.23 0.20 -19.99
C ARG A 80 -4.25 -0.27 -21.43
N ASP A 81 -3.09 -0.62 -21.97
CA ASP A 81 -3.03 -1.31 -23.26
C ASP A 81 -2.95 -2.81 -23.03
N THR A 82 -4.10 -3.47 -23.08
CA THR A 82 -4.17 -4.93 -22.87
C THR A 82 -3.47 -5.75 -23.96
N ASN A 83 -3.04 -5.11 -25.06
CA ASN A 83 -2.27 -5.74 -26.13
C ASN A 83 -0.75 -5.52 -25.98
N ALA A 84 -0.30 -4.70 -25.04
CA ALA A 84 1.11 -4.32 -24.87
C ALA A 84 2.03 -5.43 -24.31
N GLY A 85 1.49 -6.64 -24.06
CA GLY A 85 2.29 -7.81 -23.72
C GLY A 85 1.87 -8.50 -22.41
N PRO A 86 2.70 -9.44 -21.92
CA PRO A 86 2.35 -10.33 -20.81
C PRO A 86 2.20 -9.61 -19.46
N ASP A 87 2.76 -8.41 -19.35
CA ASP A 87 2.72 -7.57 -18.14
C ASP A 87 1.35 -6.90 -17.91
N GLY A 88 0.38 -7.17 -18.78
CA GLY A 88 -0.95 -6.59 -18.69
C GLY A 88 -1.03 -5.12 -19.11
N GLY A 89 0.07 -4.51 -19.55
CA GLY A 89 0.09 -3.15 -20.10
C GLY A 89 -0.32 -2.06 -19.12
N TYR A 90 0.06 -2.19 -17.85
CA TYR A 90 -0.15 -1.14 -16.86
C TYR A 90 0.56 0.15 -17.26
N MET A 91 -0.04 1.28 -16.90
CA MET A 91 0.72 2.51 -16.75
C MET A 91 1.81 2.37 -15.68
N THR A 92 2.94 3.01 -15.93
CA THR A 92 3.92 3.26 -14.88
C THR A 92 3.53 4.47 -14.02
N TYR A 93 4.18 4.66 -12.87
CA TYR A 93 4.04 5.90 -12.10
C TYR A 93 4.49 7.12 -12.93
N GLN A 94 5.50 6.96 -13.80
CA GLN A 94 5.91 8.02 -14.73
C GLN A 94 4.83 8.32 -15.77
N ASP A 95 4.17 7.31 -16.33
CA ASP A 95 3.01 7.54 -17.21
C ASP A 95 1.90 8.30 -16.50
N ALA A 96 1.69 8.05 -15.20
CA ALA A 96 0.69 8.75 -14.41
C ALA A 96 1.05 10.23 -14.21
N ILE A 97 2.33 10.53 -14.01
CA ILE A 97 2.84 11.91 -14.01
C ILE A 97 2.58 12.58 -15.37
N ASP A 98 2.90 11.90 -16.46
CA ASP A 98 2.88 12.51 -17.79
C ASP A 98 1.46 12.66 -18.37
N LYS A 99 0.52 11.79 -17.98
CA LYS A 99 -0.80 11.67 -18.62
C LYS A 99 -1.96 11.90 -17.67
N MET A 100 -1.92 11.31 -16.47
CA MET A 100 -3.05 11.36 -15.53
C MET A 100 -3.08 12.67 -14.76
N ILE A 101 -1.94 13.13 -14.22
CA ILE A 101 -1.88 14.39 -13.46
C ILE A 101 -2.37 15.58 -14.30
N PRO A 102 -1.89 15.82 -15.54
CA PRO A 102 -2.39 16.92 -16.37
C PRO A 102 -3.89 16.82 -16.64
N TYR A 103 -4.39 15.60 -16.88
CA TYR A 103 -5.81 15.36 -17.12
C TYR A 103 -6.66 15.73 -15.90
N VAL A 104 -6.29 15.26 -14.70
CA VAL A 104 -7.02 15.57 -13.47
C VAL A 104 -6.96 17.07 -13.15
N GLN A 105 -5.80 17.69 -13.37
CA GLN A 105 -5.60 19.13 -13.19
C GLN A 105 -6.50 19.94 -14.15
N GLU A 106 -6.56 19.57 -15.44
CA GLU A 106 -7.39 20.25 -16.45
C GLU A 106 -8.88 20.19 -16.08
N LEU A 107 -9.33 19.06 -15.51
CA LEU A 107 -10.70 18.90 -15.04
C LEU A 107 -11.03 19.72 -13.78
N GLY A 108 -10.04 20.32 -13.11
CA GLY A 108 -10.23 21.20 -11.96
C GLY A 108 -10.53 20.48 -10.65
N TYR A 109 -10.13 19.21 -10.52
CA TYR A 109 -10.15 18.54 -9.22
C TYR A 109 -9.10 19.12 -8.28
N THR A 110 -9.29 18.90 -6.98
CA THR A 110 -8.37 19.37 -5.94
C THR A 110 -7.47 18.25 -5.43
N HIS A 111 -7.94 17.01 -5.52
CA HIS A 111 -7.28 15.84 -4.97
C HIS A 111 -7.46 14.63 -5.90
N ILE A 112 -6.48 13.74 -5.88
CA ILE A 112 -6.54 12.39 -6.44
C ILE A 112 -6.68 11.43 -5.26
N GLU A 113 -7.68 10.55 -5.28
CA GLU A 113 -7.76 9.42 -4.35
C GLU A 113 -7.40 8.14 -5.10
N PHE A 114 -6.31 7.50 -4.70
CA PHE A 114 -5.93 6.21 -5.26
C PHE A 114 -6.58 5.07 -4.48
N LEU A 115 -7.18 4.12 -5.20
CA LEU A 115 -7.35 2.77 -4.66
C LEU A 115 -5.99 2.23 -4.18
N PRO A 116 -5.96 1.20 -3.30
CA PRO A 116 -4.73 0.85 -2.59
C PRO A 116 -3.54 0.58 -3.52
N LEU A 117 -2.48 1.37 -3.36
CA LEU A 117 -1.22 1.20 -4.10
C LEU A 117 -0.17 0.41 -3.30
N MET A 118 -0.49 -0.02 -2.08
CA MET A 118 0.34 -0.97 -1.33
C MET A 118 0.48 -2.31 -2.08
N GLU A 119 1.57 -3.04 -1.83
CA GLU A 119 1.82 -4.28 -2.58
C GLU A 119 0.78 -5.37 -2.27
N HIS A 120 0.27 -5.98 -3.33
CA HIS A 120 -0.80 -6.98 -3.30
C HIS A 120 -0.57 -8.04 -4.39
N PRO A 121 -0.97 -9.31 -4.20
CA PRO A 121 -0.66 -10.37 -5.17
C PRO A 121 -1.63 -10.41 -6.35
N LEU A 122 -2.88 -9.96 -6.16
CA LEU A 122 -3.98 -10.22 -7.10
C LEU A 122 -4.66 -8.93 -7.55
N ASP A 123 -4.65 -8.66 -8.86
CA ASP A 123 -5.30 -7.46 -9.43
C ASP A 123 -6.81 -7.42 -9.21
N ALA A 124 -7.46 -8.58 -9.19
CA ALA A 124 -8.92 -8.67 -8.99
C ALA A 124 -9.36 -8.21 -7.59
N SER A 125 -8.43 -8.08 -6.65
CA SER A 125 -8.69 -7.46 -5.35
C SER A 125 -8.75 -5.92 -5.40
N TRP A 126 -8.36 -5.32 -6.53
CA TRP A 126 -8.20 -3.87 -6.72
C TRP A 126 -7.25 -3.21 -5.71
N GLY A 127 -6.38 -4.01 -5.06
CA GLY A 127 -5.48 -3.58 -4.01
C GLY A 127 -5.98 -3.85 -2.59
N TYR A 128 -7.24 -4.25 -2.38
CA TYR A 128 -7.79 -4.43 -1.03
C TYR A 128 -7.33 -5.72 -0.32
N GLN A 129 -6.57 -6.58 -0.99
CA GLN A 129 -6.00 -7.79 -0.40
C GLN A 129 -4.48 -7.70 -0.38
N LEU A 130 -3.96 -7.03 0.65
CA LEU A 130 -2.55 -6.63 0.75
C LEU A 130 -1.62 -7.76 1.19
N MET A 131 -0.37 -7.68 0.71
CA MET A 131 0.77 -8.42 1.22
C MET A 131 1.86 -7.52 1.82
N GLY A 132 2.12 -6.33 1.26
CA GLY A 132 3.18 -5.43 1.70
C GLY A 132 2.64 -4.05 2.06
N TYR A 133 2.88 -3.62 3.30
CA TYR A 133 2.25 -2.41 3.88
C TYR A 133 3.13 -1.15 3.83
N PHE A 134 4.40 -1.30 3.49
CA PHE A 134 5.43 -0.25 3.47
C PHE A 134 6.04 -0.05 2.08
N ALA A 135 5.50 -0.71 1.06
CA ALA A 135 5.98 -0.60 -0.31
C ALA A 135 4.82 -0.28 -1.26
N PRO A 136 5.00 0.69 -2.17
CA PRO A 136 4.10 0.81 -3.30
C PRO A 136 4.25 -0.41 -4.20
N THR A 137 3.19 -0.79 -4.90
CA THR A 137 3.18 -1.98 -5.73
C THR A 137 4.20 -1.85 -6.85
N SER A 138 4.95 -2.92 -7.06
CA SER A 138 5.98 -3.06 -8.10
C SER A 138 5.40 -3.12 -9.51
N ARG A 139 4.07 -3.15 -9.67
CA ARG A 139 3.39 -3.18 -10.98
C ARG A 139 3.72 -1.98 -11.85
N PHE A 140 3.87 -0.80 -11.22
CA PHE A 140 3.93 0.50 -11.90
C PHE A 140 5.32 1.16 -11.86
N GLY A 141 6.30 0.56 -11.17
CA GLY A 141 7.65 1.10 -11.08
C GLY A 141 8.32 0.79 -9.74
N ASP A 142 9.45 1.44 -9.49
CA ASP A 142 10.17 1.34 -8.23
C ASP A 142 9.58 2.31 -7.18
N PRO A 143 9.85 2.09 -5.88
CA PRO A 143 9.30 2.93 -4.82
C PRO A 143 9.62 4.44 -4.94
N GLN A 144 10.77 4.81 -5.52
CA GLN A 144 11.10 6.21 -5.78
C GLN A 144 10.26 6.82 -6.92
N ASP A 145 9.75 6.03 -7.87
CA ASP A 145 8.85 6.52 -8.91
C ASP A 145 7.50 6.92 -8.31
N PHE A 146 7.01 6.20 -7.30
CA PHE A 146 5.82 6.58 -6.55
C PHE A 146 6.01 7.91 -5.81
N LEU A 147 7.16 8.12 -5.16
CA LEU A 147 7.43 9.41 -4.50
C LEU A 147 7.45 10.57 -5.52
N ARG A 148 8.00 10.33 -6.73
CA ARG A 148 7.95 11.31 -7.83
C ARG A 148 6.53 11.62 -8.29
N LEU A 149 5.62 10.63 -8.26
CA LEU A 149 4.22 10.85 -8.58
C LEU A 149 3.54 11.79 -7.57
N VAL A 150 3.81 11.59 -6.28
CA VAL A 150 3.28 12.47 -5.21
C VAL A 150 3.86 13.87 -5.34
N ASP A 151 5.18 13.99 -5.51
CA ASP A 151 5.87 15.28 -5.72
C ASP A 151 5.27 16.03 -6.92
N ALA A 152 5.11 15.34 -8.05
CA ALA A 152 4.51 15.92 -9.25
C ALA A 152 3.08 16.42 -9.02
N ALA A 153 2.25 15.68 -8.29
CA ALA A 153 0.89 16.12 -7.95
C ALA A 153 0.91 17.40 -7.11
N HIS A 154 1.76 17.45 -6.09
CA HIS A 154 1.93 18.62 -5.23
C HIS A 154 2.41 19.85 -6.01
N THR A 155 3.38 19.70 -6.92
CA THR A 155 3.91 20.83 -7.72
C THR A 155 2.85 21.48 -8.61
N VAL A 156 1.80 20.75 -8.97
CA VAL A 156 0.67 21.27 -9.76
C VAL A 156 -0.57 21.62 -8.92
N GLY A 157 -0.46 21.53 -7.60
CA GLY A 157 -1.50 21.92 -6.65
C GLY A 157 -2.60 20.87 -6.45
N LEU A 158 -2.32 19.59 -6.70
CA LEU A 158 -3.22 18.47 -6.42
C LEU A 158 -2.78 17.74 -5.15
N GLY A 159 -3.72 17.50 -4.25
CA GLY A 159 -3.47 16.63 -3.10
C GLY A 159 -3.60 15.16 -3.44
N VAL A 160 -2.93 14.30 -2.68
CA VAL A 160 -2.93 12.85 -2.88
C VAL A 160 -3.46 12.15 -1.63
N ILE A 161 -4.57 11.43 -1.84
CA ILE A 161 -5.18 10.53 -0.87
C ILE A 161 -4.95 9.10 -1.35
N MET A 162 -4.77 8.16 -0.43
CA MET A 162 -4.71 6.73 -0.76
C MET A 162 -5.62 5.93 0.15
N ASP A 163 -6.28 4.93 -0.43
CA ASP A 163 -6.99 3.92 0.31
C ASP A 163 -6.00 3.07 1.12
N TRP A 164 -6.20 3.08 2.44
CA TRP A 164 -5.43 2.33 3.40
C TRP A 164 -6.29 1.22 4.00
N VAL A 165 -5.75 0.00 4.05
CA VAL A 165 -6.52 -1.22 4.34
C VAL A 165 -6.03 -1.87 5.64
N PRO A 166 -6.39 -1.34 6.82
CA PRO A 166 -5.97 -1.88 8.12
C PRO A 166 -6.89 -2.97 8.67
N GLY A 167 -8.01 -3.26 8.00
CA GLY A 167 -9.05 -4.13 8.55
C GLY A 167 -8.72 -5.62 8.42
N HIS A 168 -8.04 -6.02 7.35
CA HIS A 168 -7.76 -7.42 7.05
C HIS A 168 -6.57 -7.58 6.10
N PHE A 169 -6.09 -8.81 5.94
CA PHE A 169 -4.98 -9.18 5.07
C PHE A 169 -5.17 -10.58 4.48
N ILE A 170 -4.40 -10.93 3.45
CA ILE A 170 -4.50 -12.24 2.79
C ILE A 170 -4.00 -13.39 3.67
N LYS A 171 -4.57 -14.57 3.50
CA LYS A 171 -4.22 -15.77 4.27
C LYS A 171 -3.04 -16.57 3.72
N ASN A 172 -2.37 -16.04 2.70
CA ASN A 172 -1.23 -16.70 2.09
C ASN A 172 -0.16 -16.97 3.15
N THR A 173 0.21 -18.24 3.29
CA THR A 173 1.12 -18.69 4.36
C THR A 173 2.55 -18.19 4.18
N ASP A 174 2.91 -17.72 2.99
CA ASP A 174 4.21 -17.09 2.73
C ASP A 174 4.23 -15.58 3.04
N MET A 175 3.12 -15.04 3.58
CA MET A 175 2.90 -13.62 3.90
C MET A 175 2.77 -13.41 5.41
N LEU A 176 1.78 -12.65 5.89
CA LEU A 176 1.60 -12.34 7.31
C LEU A 176 0.86 -13.43 8.10
N ALA A 177 0.11 -14.30 7.43
CA ALA A 177 -0.71 -15.33 8.06
C ALA A 177 0.15 -16.29 8.88
N GLN A 178 -0.14 -16.47 10.18
CA GLN A 178 0.65 -17.32 11.09
C GLN A 178 2.15 -17.08 10.96
N PHE A 179 2.58 -15.83 11.10
CA PHE A 179 3.92 -15.38 10.71
C PHE A 179 5.05 -16.18 11.38
N ASP A 180 4.90 -16.52 12.65
CA ASP A 180 5.86 -17.34 13.41
C ASP A 180 5.36 -18.77 13.68
N GLY A 181 4.37 -19.24 12.92
CA GLY A 181 3.68 -20.51 13.15
C GLY A 181 2.55 -20.41 14.19
N THR A 182 2.33 -19.24 14.78
CA THR A 182 1.19 -18.96 15.68
C THR A 182 0.39 -17.76 15.16
N PRO A 183 -0.83 -17.50 15.67
CA PRO A 183 -1.58 -16.28 15.35
C PRO A 183 -0.79 -15.02 15.74
N THR A 184 0.07 -14.52 14.84
CA THR A 184 0.99 -13.40 15.12
C THR A 184 0.29 -12.08 14.89
N PHE A 185 -0.21 -11.85 13.66
CA PHE A 185 -0.88 -10.61 13.25
C PHE A 185 -2.39 -10.67 13.43
N GLU A 186 -2.98 -11.84 13.22
CA GLU A 186 -4.39 -12.15 13.32
C GLU A 186 -4.81 -12.49 14.76
N TYR A 187 -6.13 -12.46 15.01
CA TYR A 187 -6.69 -12.85 16.30
C TYR A 187 -6.41 -14.32 16.62
N THR A 188 -6.18 -14.61 17.90
CA THR A 188 -6.10 -16.01 18.36
C THR A 188 -7.45 -16.72 18.31
N ASP A 189 -8.56 -15.98 18.49
CA ASP A 189 -9.91 -16.51 18.31
C ASP A 189 -10.22 -16.64 16.81
N PRO A 190 -10.43 -17.88 16.29
CA PRO A 190 -10.68 -18.10 14.87
C PRO A 190 -11.92 -17.39 14.34
N HIS A 191 -12.95 -17.19 15.16
CA HIS A 191 -14.17 -16.50 14.73
C HIS A 191 -13.93 -15.00 14.48
N ARG A 192 -13.00 -14.40 15.23
CA ARG A 192 -12.60 -13.00 15.04
C ARG A 192 -11.55 -12.85 13.95
N ALA A 193 -10.67 -13.84 13.82
CA ALA A 193 -9.65 -13.86 12.78
C ALA A 193 -10.27 -14.01 11.39
N GLU A 194 -11.28 -14.86 11.25
CA GLU A 194 -11.85 -15.23 9.96
C GLU A 194 -12.79 -14.15 9.40
N ASN A 195 -12.43 -13.57 8.25
CA ASN A 195 -13.36 -12.81 7.43
C ASN A 195 -13.94 -13.72 6.34
N VAL A 196 -15.08 -14.34 6.65
CA VAL A 196 -15.72 -15.34 5.77
C VAL A 196 -16.15 -14.73 4.44
N ARG A 197 -16.58 -13.47 4.43
CA ARG A 197 -17.11 -12.81 3.24
C ARG A 197 -16.03 -12.58 2.18
N TRP A 198 -14.81 -12.28 2.61
CA TRP A 198 -13.71 -11.94 1.71
C TRP A 198 -12.65 -13.03 1.60
N GLY A 199 -12.74 -14.09 2.43
CA GLY A 199 -11.75 -15.15 2.47
C GLY A 199 -10.39 -14.66 3.01
N THR A 200 -10.39 -13.64 3.87
CA THR A 200 -9.19 -12.99 4.45
C THR A 200 -9.13 -13.19 5.96
N TRP A 201 -8.03 -12.76 6.59
CA TRP A 201 -7.92 -12.68 8.04
C TRP A 201 -7.88 -11.25 8.56
N ASN A 202 -8.54 -11.00 9.68
CA ASN A 202 -8.55 -9.71 10.37
C ASN A 202 -7.32 -9.57 11.27
N PHE A 203 -6.75 -8.37 11.34
CA PHE A 203 -5.71 -8.04 12.31
C PHE A 203 -6.22 -8.08 13.76
N ASP A 204 -5.41 -8.59 14.67
CA ASP A 204 -5.66 -8.51 16.12
C ASP A 204 -5.33 -7.11 16.63
N LEU A 205 -6.35 -6.24 16.60
CA LEU A 205 -6.23 -4.87 17.08
C LEU A 205 -6.05 -4.77 18.61
N GLY A 206 -6.11 -5.89 19.35
CA GLY A 206 -5.79 -5.94 20.77
C GLY A 206 -4.30 -6.08 21.07
N LYS A 207 -3.47 -6.46 20.09
CA LYS A 207 -2.02 -6.61 20.25
C LYS A 207 -1.28 -5.30 19.98
N ALA A 208 -0.47 -4.87 20.95
CA ALA A 208 0.31 -3.63 20.84
C ALA A 208 1.26 -3.61 19.63
N GLN A 209 1.87 -4.75 19.28
CA GLN A 209 2.78 -4.87 18.14
C GLN A 209 2.03 -4.74 16.80
N VAL A 210 0.80 -5.25 16.72
CA VAL A 210 -0.06 -5.13 15.54
C VAL A 210 -0.56 -3.70 15.38
N GLN A 211 -0.96 -3.06 16.48
CA GLN A 211 -1.28 -1.63 16.49
C GLN A 211 -0.09 -0.80 16.03
N SER A 212 1.11 -1.08 16.56
CA SER A 212 2.34 -0.39 16.15
C SER A 212 2.65 -0.61 14.68
N PHE A 213 2.48 -1.82 14.15
CA PHE A 213 2.67 -2.12 12.72
C PHE A 213 1.73 -1.28 11.84
N LEU A 214 0.43 -1.28 12.14
CA LEU A 214 -0.57 -0.56 11.37
C LEU A 214 -0.39 0.96 11.46
N ILE A 215 -0.20 1.49 12.67
CA ILE A 215 0.05 2.93 12.85
C ILE A 215 1.33 3.34 12.13
N SER A 216 2.41 2.55 12.23
CA SER A 216 3.64 2.84 11.49
C SER A 216 3.44 2.80 9.97
N SER A 217 2.58 1.91 9.44
CA SER A 217 2.22 1.91 8.02
C SER A 217 1.50 3.20 7.63
N ALA A 218 0.49 3.62 8.40
CA ALA A 218 -0.20 4.89 8.16
C ALA A 218 0.76 6.09 8.19
N MET A 219 1.63 6.17 9.20
CA MET A 219 2.63 7.23 9.32
C MET A 219 3.68 7.18 8.22
N TYR A 220 4.07 5.99 7.73
CA TYR A 220 4.97 5.88 6.59
C TYR A 220 4.39 6.57 5.34
N TRP A 221 3.11 6.35 5.05
CA TRP A 221 2.47 6.97 3.90
C TRP A 221 2.27 8.49 4.08
N LEU A 222 1.86 8.94 5.28
CA LEU A 222 1.62 10.36 5.55
C LEU A 222 2.90 11.19 5.70
N ASP A 223 3.87 10.69 6.48
CA ASP A 223 5.09 11.44 6.82
C ASP A 223 6.21 11.22 5.80
N HIS A 224 6.47 9.96 5.42
CA HIS A 224 7.61 9.64 4.55
C HIS A 224 7.26 9.75 3.07
N CYS A 225 6.05 9.36 2.68
CA CYS A 225 5.56 9.49 1.30
C CYS A 225 4.79 10.79 1.03
N HIS A 226 4.65 11.67 2.03
CA HIS A 226 3.99 12.98 1.94
C HIS A 226 2.50 12.95 1.58
N LEU A 227 1.79 11.82 1.69
CA LEU A 227 0.35 11.78 1.38
C LEU A 227 -0.44 12.79 2.23
N ASP A 228 -1.50 13.35 1.64
CA ASP A 228 -2.33 14.37 2.27
C ASP A 228 -3.51 13.78 3.05
N GLY A 229 -3.80 12.50 2.85
CA GLY A 229 -4.84 11.79 3.58
C GLY A 229 -4.85 10.30 3.30
N LEU A 230 -5.54 9.57 4.18
CA LEU A 230 -5.85 8.16 3.99
C LEU A 230 -7.36 7.97 4.08
N ARG A 231 -7.92 7.14 3.20
CA ARG A 231 -9.31 6.71 3.26
C ARG A 231 -9.34 5.24 3.67
N VAL A 232 -10.22 4.88 4.60
CA VAL A 232 -10.35 3.50 5.11
C VAL A 232 -11.66 2.93 4.63
N ASP A 233 -11.61 1.84 3.87
CA ASP A 233 -12.80 1.12 3.46
C ASP A 233 -13.36 0.24 4.58
N ALA A 234 -14.65 -0.10 4.46
CA ALA A 234 -15.35 -1.10 5.26
C ALA A 234 -15.05 -1.07 6.78
N VAL A 235 -14.96 0.11 7.38
CA VAL A 235 -14.68 0.32 8.83
C VAL A 235 -15.63 -0.49 9.72
N SER A 236 -16.85 -0.77 9.28
CA SER A 236 -17.78 -1.67 9.98
C SER A 236 -17.18 -3.05 10.30
N ASN A 237 -16.35 -3.63 9.42
CA ASN A 237 -15.62 -4.88 9.66
C ASN A 237 -14.69 -4.82 10.87
N MET A 238 -14.20 -3.63 11.21
CA MET A 238 -13.30 -3.42 12.34
C MET A 238 -14.07 -3.13 13.64
N LEU A 239 -15.30 -2.60 13.54
CA LEU A 239 -16.08 -2.15 14.69
C LEU A 239 -17.00 -3.24 15.26
N TYR A 240 -17.57 -4.08 14.41
CA TYR A 240 -18.58 -5.06 14.79
C TYR A 240 -17.99 -6.47 14.85
N MET A 241 -18.28 -7.19 15.94
CA MET A 241 -17.87 -8.59 16.11
C MET A 241 -18.78 -9.57 15.35
N ASP A 242 -19.92 -9.10 14.85
CA ASP A 242 -20.95 -9.83 14.10
C ASP A 242 -21.11 -9.34 12.66
N TYR A 243 -20.04 -8.76 12.10
CA TYR A 243 -19.98 -8.27 10.72
C TYR A 243 -20.09 -9.38 9.66
#